data_AF-A0A310S7T7-F1
#
_entry.id   AF-A0A310S7T7-F1
#
_cell.length_a   1.000
_cell.length_b   1.000
_cell.length_c   1.000
_cell.angle_alpha   90.00
_cell.angle_beta   90.00
_cell.angle_gamma   90.00
#
_symmetry.space_group_name_H-M   'P 1'
#
loop_
_entity.id
_entity.type
_entity.pdbx_description
1 polymer ?
#
loop_
_entity_poly.entity_id
_entity_poly.type
_entity_poly.pdbx_seq_one_letter_code
_entity_poly.pdbx_strand_id
1 'polypeptide(L)'
;MTVISYCQTLRRARNMLTPDAEAAFVRLLGGSLKGRAYRAIEGCYFISVAEVCARLKAKFDRPHCDEIYRGQLALVKQEPNESIAHYVNRVKDLRSAILEYDHVDMRRIDDLALSCFTRGIDPRVRTELRRRDPGHVLEAFDIAEELASELEDDAEWYNSRRTTYPHDNTKYRDFHRPSRPPPLMDRRPNYPDREQYRQNYYPSRQQEYAPWNREPSRNSRPPSISI
;
A
#
# COMPACT_ATOMS: atom_id res chain seq x y z
N MET A 1 10.24 -9.46 -11.39
CA MET A 1 10.83 -8.12 -11.22
C MET A 1 10.68 -7.37 -12.54
N THR A 2 10.11 -6.16 -12.53
CA THR A 2 9.94 -5.35 -13.74
C THR A 2 11.23 -4.59 -14.05
N VAL A 3 11.39 -4.10 -15.29
CA VAL A 3 12.58 -3.32 -15.69
C VAL A 3 12.69 -2.04 -14.87
N ILE A 4 11.56 -1.43 -14.54
CA ILE A 4 11.51 -0.19 -13.75
C ILE A 4 11.85 -0.45 -12.29
N SER A 5 11.28 -1.50 -11.67
CA SER A 5 11.64 -1.85 -10.29
C SER A 5 13.13 -2.21 -10.17
N TYR A 6 13.69 -2.84 -11.21
CA TYR A 6 15.11 -3.13 -11.30
C TYR A 6 15.96 -1.85 -11.43
N CYS A 7 15.62 -0.95 -12.36
CA CYS A 7 16.31 0.33 -12.52
C CYS A 7 16.24 1.20 -11.25
N GLN A 8 15.11 1.19 -10.54
CA GLN A 8 14.95 1.89 -9.27
C GLN A 8 15.83 1.28 -8.17
N THR A 9 15.89 -0.05 -8.09
CA THR A 9 16.79 -0.75 -7.17
C THR A 9 18.25 -0.37 -7.45
N LEU A 10 18.65 -0.30 -8.72
CA LEU A 10 19.99 0.15 -9.10
C LEU A 10 20.26 1.61 -8.73
N ARG A 11 19.29 2.51 -8.95
CA ARG A 11 19.39 3.93 -8.55
C ARG A 11 19.53 4.07 -7.02
N ARG A 12 18.80 3.28 -6.24
CA ARG A 12 18.92 3.26 -4.77
C ARG A 12 20.30 2.73 -4.34
N ALA A 13 20.75 1.62 -4.93
CA ALA A 13 22.09 1.10 -4.67
C ALA A 13 23.17 2.14 -4.99
N ARG A 14 23.03 2.84 -6.12
CA ARG A 14 23.93 3.95 -6.51
C ARG A 14 23.98 5.07 -5.47
N ASN A 15 22.86 5.40 -4.83
CA ASN A 15 22.83 6.44 -3.79
C ASN A 15 23.57 6.03 -2.49
N MET A 16 23.85 4.74 -2.30
CA MET A 16 24.64 4.23 -1.19
C MET A 16 26.15 4.17 -1.51
N LEU A 17 26.54 4.44 -2.76
CA LEU A 17 27.92 4.37 -3.23
C LEU A 17 28.56 5.75 -3.28
N THR A 18 29.88 5.81 -3.12
CA THR A 18 30.66 6.99 -3.48
C THR A 18 30.71 7.15 -5.01
N PRO A 19 30.88 8.37 -5.54
CA PRO A 19 30.97 8.61 -6.98
C PRO A 19 32.04 7.77 -7.67
N ASP A 20 33.19 7.58 -7.01
CA ASP A 20 34.31 6.78 -7.53
C ASP A 20 34.00 5.27 -7.59
N ALA A 21 33.11 4.79 -6.72
CA ALA A 21 32.68 3.39 -6.68
C ALA A 21 31.61 3.06 -7.73
N GLU A 22 30.96 4.07 -8.34
CA GLU A 22 29.91 3.86 -9.34
C GLU A 22 30.46 3.12 -10.58
N ALA A 23 31.63 3.51 -11.07
CA ALA A 23 32.26 2.88 -12.24
C ALA A 23 32.58 1.39 -11.98
N ALA A 24 33.06 1.06 -10.78
CA ALA A 24 33.32 -0.33 -10.39
C ALA A 24 32.02 -1.14 -10.27
N PHE A 25 30.98 -0.54 -9.69
CA PHE A 25 29.66 -1.13 -9.58
C PHE A 25 29.03 -1.44 -10.95
N VAL A 26 29.12 -0.50 -11.89
CA VAL A 26 28.61 -0.67 -13.26
C VAL A 26 29.31 -1.83 -14.00
N ARG A 27 30.62 -2.02 -13.80
CA ARG A 27 31.35 -3.17 -14.37
C ARG A 27 30.87 -4.50 -13.79
N LEU A 28 30.52 -4.53 -12.50
CA LEU A 28 29.95 -5.73 -11.86
C LEU A 28 28.53 -6.03 -12.33
N LEU A 29 27.72 -4.99 -12.65
CA LEU A 29 26.39 -5.18 -13.22
C LEU A 29 26.40 -5.95 -14.54
N GLY A 30 27.44 -5.74 -15.36
CA GLY A 30 27.64 -6.47 -16.61
C GLY A 30 27.68 -8.00 -16.42
N GLY A 31 28.29 -8.46 -15.33
CA GLY A 31 28.40 -9.88 -14.99
C GLY A 31 27.23 -10.45 -14.18
N SER A 32 26.40 -9.60 -13.56
CA SER A 32 25.29 -10.06 -12.70
C SER A 32 23.98 -10.26 -13.47
N LEU A 33 23.84 -9.60 -14.63
CA LEU A 33 22.68 -9.74 -15.50
C LEU A 33 22.66 -11.10 -16.19
N LYS A 34 21.46 -11.67 -16.39
CA LYS A 34 21.27 -13.00 -16.99
C LYS A 34 20.31 -12.96 -18.16
N GLY A 35 20.44 -13.94 -19.05
CA GLY A 35 19.50 -14.19 -20.15
C GLY A 35 19.37 -13.01 -21.12
N ARG A 36 18.12 -12.61 -21.42
CA ARG A 36 17.86 -11.51 -22.37
C ARG A 36 18.49 -10.19 -21.93
N ALA A 37 18.49 -9.91 -20.62
CA ALA A 37 19.04 -8.67 -20.09
C ALA A 37 20.56 -8.58 -20.32
N TYR A 38 21.29 -9.67 -20.10
CA TYR A 38 22.71 -9.78 -20.45
C TYR A 38 22.93 -9.52 -21.95
N ARG A 39 22.19 -10.20 -22.82
CA ARG A 39 22.29 -9.97 -24.28
C ARG A 39 21.97 -8.53 -24.71
N ALA A 40 21.20 -7.79 -23.93
CA ALA A 40 20.87 -6.40 -24.25
C ALA A 40 22.02 -5.45 -23.97
N ILE A 41 22.90 -5.79 -23.03
CA ILE A 41 24.02 -4.96 -22.59
C ILE A 41 25.39 -5.49 -23.05
N GLU A 42 25.42 -6.73 -23.56
CA GLU A 42 26.61 -7.37 -24.11
C GLU A 42 27.25 -6.49 -25.20
N GLY A 43 28.58 -6.32 -25.12
CA GLY A 43 29.35 -5.48 -26.05
C GLY A 43 29.22 -3.98 -25.84
N CYS A 44 28.43 -3.52 -24.86
CA CYS A 44 28.32 -2.10 -24.52
C CYS A 44 29.21 -1.77 -23.31
N TYR A 45 29.84 -0.59 -23.33
CA TYR A 45 30.55 -0.04 -22.19
C TYR A 45 29.71 1.07 -21.56
N PHE A 46 29.44 0.97 -20.26
CA PHE A 46 28.66 1.95 -19.51
C PHE A 46 29.55 2.58 -18.44
N ILE A 47 29.41 3.88 -18.25
CA ILE A 47 30.17 4.67 -17.28
C ILE A 47 29.32 4.90 -16.03
N SER A 48 27.99 4.93 -16.17
CA SER A 48 27.05 5.21 -15.09
C SER A 48 25.92 4.20 -14.99
N VAL A 49 25.31 4.12 -13.80
CA VAL A 49 24.08 3.33 -13.58
C VAL A 49 22.93 3.88 -14.42
N ALA A 50 22.92 5.19 -14.67
CA ALA A 50 21.92 5.85 -15.49
C ALA A 50 21.90 5.31 -16.93
N GLU A 51 23.08 5.13 -17.54
CA GLU A 51 23.20 4.60 -18.91
C GLU A 51 22.75 3.13 -19.00
N VAL A 52 23.12 2.30 -18.01
CA VAL A 52 22.64 0.92 -17.92
C VAL A 52 21.11 0.88 -17.85
N CYS A 53 20.53 1.70 -16.98
CA CYS A 53 19.07 1.82 -16.84
C CYS A 53 18.42 2.27 -18.15
N ALA A 54 18.97 3.29 -18.82
CA ALA A 54 18.48 3.78 -20.09
C ALA A 54 18.50 2.69 -21.17
N ARG A 55 19.58 1.90 -21.26
CA ARG A 55 19.70 0.81 -22.23
C ARG A 55 18.73 -0.33 -21.97
N LEU A 56 18.56 -0.72 -20.72
CA LEU A 56 17.61 -1.76 -20.32
C LEU A 56 16.17 -1.29 -20.58
N LYS A 57 15.86 -0.04 -20.27
CA LYS A 57 14.56 0.55 -20.58
C LYS A 57 14.31 0.58 -22.09
N ALA A 58 15.24 1.11 -22.88
CA ALA A 58 15.09 1.14 -24.34
C ALA A 58 14.85 -0.26 -24.97
N LYS A 59 15.35 -1.33 -24.35
CA LYS A 59 15.21 -2.70 -24.89
C LYS A 59 14.00 -3.47 -24.37
N PHE A 60 13.59 -3.22 -23.13
CA PHE A 60 12.60 -4.04 -22.42
C PHE A 60 11.41 -3.26 -21.90
N ASP A 61 11.55 -1.94 -21.78
CA ASP A 61 10.41 -1.09 -21.50
C ASP A 61 9.51 -1.15 -22.72
N ARG A 62 8.29 -1.65 -22.50
CA ARG A 62 7.20 -1.36 -23.41
C ARG A 62 6.92 0.15 -23.25
N PRO A 63 6.32 0.83 -24.24
CA PRO A 63 5.78 2.17 -23.99
C PRO A 63 4.70 2.03 -22.91
N HIS A 64 5.10 2.17 -21.65
CA HIS A 64 4.17 2.17 -20.53
C HIS A 64 3.63 3.58 -20.47
N CYS A 65 2.33 3.72 -20.78
CA CYS A 65 1.62 4.97 -20.52
C CYS A 65 1.69 5.26 -19.02
N ASP A 66 1.95 6.51 -18.68
CA ASP A 66 1.80 7.08 -17.33
C ASP A 66 0.48 6.62 -16.65
N GLU A 67 -0.58 6.47 -17.43
CA GLU A 67 -1.89 5.94 -17.04
C GLU A 67 -1.80 4.57 -16.33
N ILE A 68 -0.90 3.69 -16.75
CA ILE A 68 -0.73 2.37 -16.12
C ILE A 68 -0.16 2.55 -14.70
N TYR A 69 0.85 3.40 -14.53
CA TYR A 69 1.43 3.65 -13.20
C TYR A 69 0.45 4.42 -12.31
N ARG A 70 -0.28 5.38 -12.86
CA ARG A 70 -1.38 6.06 -12.16
C ARG A 70 -2.45 5.06 -11.71
N GLY A 71 -2.82 4.10 -12.55
CA GLY A 71 -3.74 3.01 -12.22
C GLY A 71 -3.21 2.08 -11.14
N GLN A 72 -1.93 1.69 -11.23
CA GLN A 72 -1.27 0.88 -10.19
C GLN A 72 -1.20 1.62 -8.86
N LEU A 73 -0.86 2.91 -8.87
CA LEU A 73 -0.83 3.77 -7.69
C LEU A 73 -2.24 3.88 -7.07
N ALA A 74 -3.27 4.05 -7.90
CA ALA A 74 -4.66 4.08 -7.46
C ALA A 74 -5.18 2.76 -6.87
N LEU A 75 -4.50 1.63 -7.12
CA LEU A 75 -4.87 0.32 -6.57
C LEU A 75 -3.90 -0.17 -5.49
N VAL A 76 -2.81 0.56 -5.24
CA VAL A 76 -1.75 0.12 -4.33
C VAL A 76 -2.26 0.05 -2.90
N LYS A 77 -2.03 -1.10 -2.26
CA LYS A 77 -2.33 -1.35 -0.85
C LYS A 77 -1.18 -2.15 -0.24
N GLN A 78 -1.03 -2.01 1.07
CA GLN A 78 -0.12 -2.83 1.85
C GLN A 78 -0.65 -4.26 1.83
N GLU A 79 0.20 -5.20 1.41
CA GLU A 79 -0.17 -6.61 1.36
C GLU A 79 -0.17 -7.23 2.76
N PRO A 80 -0.94 -8.31 2.99
CA PRO A 80 -0.86 -9.05 4.24
C PRO A 80 0.57 -9.55 4.48
N ASN A 81 1.15 -9.19 5.63
CA ASN A 81 2.54 -9.49 6.03
C ASN A 81 3.63 -8.70 5.30
N GLU A 82 3.28 -7.69 4.51
CA GLU A 82 4.27 -6.74 3.98
C GLU A 82 4.66 -5.72 5.04
N SER A 83 5.97 -5.50 5.23
CA SER A 83 6.44 -4.45 6.13
C SER A 83 6.10 -3.06 5.58
N ILE A 84 5.90 -2.10 6.47
CA ILE A 84 5.56 -0.72 6.09
C ILE A 84 6.67 -0.13 5.22
N ALA A 85 7.94 -0.39 5.55
CA ALA A 85 9.08 0.04 4.72
C ALA A 85 9.03 -0.54 3.30
N HIS A 86 8.64 -1.81 3.13
CA HIS A 86 8.48 -2.41 1.80
C HIS A 86 7.31 -1.78 1.02
N TYR A 87 6.18 -1.55 1.69
CA TYR A 87 5.03 -0.87 1.09
C TYR A 87 5.37 0.57 0.66
N VAL A 88 5.98 1.36 1.54
CA VAL A 88 6.46 2.72 1.26
C VAL A 88 7.36 2.72 0.03
N ASN A 89 8.30 1.78 -0.05
CA ASN A 89 9.21 1.65 -1.17
C ASN A 89 8.48 1.39 -2.50
N ARG A 90 7.41 0.59 -2.52
CA ARG A 90 6.59 0.38 -3.73
C ARG A 90 5.87 1.66 -4.16
N VAL A 91 5.35 2.43 -3.21
CA VAL A 91 4.68 3.69 -3.53
C VAL A 91 5.68 4.73 -4.03
N LYS A 92 6.87 4.83 -3.41
CA LYS A 92 8.02 5.64 -3.88
C LYS A 92 8.39 5.27 -5.33
N ASP A 93 8.40 3.98 -5.64
CA ASP A 93 8.69 3.46 -6.99
C ASP A 93 7.62 3.84 -8.01
N LEU A 94 6.34 3.67 -7.69
CA LEU A 94 5.24 4.06 -8.59
C LEU A 94 5.23 5.57 -8.84
N ARG A 95 5.36 6.37 -7.78
CA ARG A 95 5.48 7.83 -7.88
C ARG A 95 6.64 8.24 -8.78
N SER A 96 7.82 7.66 -8.57
CA SER A 96 9.01 7.98 -9.36
C SER A 96 8.86 7.55 -10.82
N ALA A 97 8.16 6.44 -11.09
CA ALA A 97 7.86 6.02 -12.44
C ALA A 97 6.93 7.02 -13.15
N ILE A 98 5.87 7.49 -12.50
CA ILE A 98 4.95 8.50 -13.08
C ILE A 98 5.73 9.79 -13.37
N LEU A 99 6.52 10.29 -12.41
CA LEU A 99 7.32 11.50 -12.57
C LEU A 99 8.36 11.38 -13.69
N GLU A 100 8.76 10.18 -14.09
CA GLU A 100 9.70 9.97 -15.20
C GLU A 100 9.04 10.15 -16.58
N TYR A 101 7.71 10.00 -16.69
CA TYR A 101 6.96 10.22 -17.93
C TYR A 101 6.20 11.55 -17.95
N ASP A 102 5.78 12.04 -16.78
CA ASP A 102 5.01 13.28 -16.63
C ASP A 102 5.75 14.25 -15.69
N HIS A 103 6.56 15.12 -16.27
CA HIS A 103 7.35 16.12 -15.55
C HIS A 103 6.56 17.40 -15.23
N VAL A 104 5.33 17.55 -15.73
CA VAL A 104 4.65 18.85 -15.77
C VAL A 104 3.90 19.13 -14.46
N ASP A 105 3.42 18.10 -13.76
CA ASP A 105 2.54 18.27 -12.61
C ASP A 105 2.94 17.44 -11.37
N MET A 106 4.15 17.72 -10.86
CA MET A 106 4.69 17.05 -9.67
C MET A 106 3.76 17.16 -8.46
N ARG A 107 3.11 18.33 -8.24
CA ARG A 107 2.18 18.51 -7.12
C ARG A 107 0.98 17.58 -7.22
N ARG A 108 0.33 17.49 -8.38
CA ARG A 108 -0.80 16.56 -8.53
C ARG A 108 -0.39 15.10 -8.36
N ILE A 109 0.80 14.73 -8.80
CA ILE A 109 1.34 13.37 -8.62
C ILE A 109 1.58 13.11 -7.12
N ASP A 110 2.09 14.09 -6.39
CA ASP A 110 2.32 13.99 -4.95
C ASP A 110 1.00 13.89 -4.17
N ASP A 111 0.00 14.69 -4.51
CA ASP A 111 -1.33 14.63 -3.91
C ASP A 111 -2.01 13.28 -4.17
N LEU A 112 -1.90 12.77 -5.40
CA LEU A 112 -2.39 11.44 -5.76
C LEU A 112 -1.67 10.36 -4.96
N ALA A 113 -0.35 10.43 -4.86
CA ALA A 113 0.46 9.47 -4.12
C ALA A 113 0.14 9.49 -2.63
N LEU A 114 0.01 10.67 -2.03
CA LEU A 114 -0.40 10.84 -0.63
C LEU A 114 -1.77 10.21 -0.37
N SER A 115 -2.77 10.57 -1.17
CA SER A 115 -4.13 10.03 -1.04
C SER A 115 -4.17 8.49 -1.17
N CYS A 116 -3.44 7.95 -2.16
CA CYS A 116 -3.37 6.51 -2.37
C CYS A 116 -2.64 5.80 -1.24
N PHE A 117 -1.51 6.34 -0.79
CA PHE A 117 -0.71 5.83 0.33
C PHE A 117 -1.52 5.78 1.63
N THR A 118 -2.09 6.90 2.04
CA THR A 118 -2.88 7.00 3.28
C THR A 118 -4.08 6.06 3.25
N ARG A 119 -4.70 5.83 2.09
CA ARG A 119 -5.81 4.88 1.97
C ARG A 119 -5.35 3.42 2.04
N GLY A 120 -4.20 3.11 1.45
CA GLY A 120 -3.71 1.74 1.23
C GLY A 120 -2.87 1.15 2.36
N ILE A 121 -2.36 1.96 3.29
CA ILE A 121 -1.59 1.50 4.45
C ILE A 121 -2.47 0.79 5.50
N ASP A 122 -1.85 -0.03 6.34
CA ASP A 122 -2.49 -0.74 7.45
C ASP A 122 -3.39 0.19 8.29
N PRO A 123 -4.61 -0.24 8.66
CA PRO A 123 -5.56 0.59 9.40
C PRO A 123 -5.04 1.16 10.73
N ARG A 124 -4.12 0.46 11.42
CA ARG A 124 -3.54 0.89 12.69
C ARG A 124 -2.67 2.13 12.45
N VAL A 125 -1.72 2.01 11.52
CA VAL A 125 -0.83 3.12 11.12
C VAL A 125 -1.63 4.27 10.51
N ARG A 126 -2.63 3.95 9.66
CA ARG A 126 -3.48 4.95 9.00
C ARG A 126 -4.17 5.89 9.99
N THR A 127 -4.58 5.38 11.14
CA THR A 127 -5.30 6.16 12.15
C THR A 127 -4.38 7.22 12.77
N GLU A 128 -3.17 6.83 13.13
CA GLU A 128 -2.18 7.76 13.69
C GLU A 128 -1.62 8.71 12.63
N LEU A 129 -1.36 8.21 11.41
CA LEU A 129 -0.92 9.04 10.28
C LEU A 129 -1.93 10.17 9.98
N ARG A 130 -3.23 9.88 10.02
CA ARG A 130 -4.29 10.90 9.83
C ARG A 130 -4.36 11.94 10.95
N ARG A 131 -3.96 11.56 12.18
CA ARG A 131 -3.91 12.51 13.30
C ARG A 131 -2.75 13.48 13.17
N ARG A 132 -1.62 13.01 12.64
CA ARG A 132 -0.43 13.84 12.40
C ARG A 132 -0.58 14.77 11.18
N ASP A 133 -1.54 14.49 10.30
CA ASP A 133 -1.94 15.33 9.15
C ASP A 133 -0.75 15.77 8.27
N PRO A 134 -0.03 14.83 7.62
CA PRO A 134 1.12 15.16 6.80
C PRO A 134 0.74 16.07 5.63
N GLY A 135 1.48 17.17 5.46
CA GLY A 135 1.24 18.14 4.40
C GLY A 135 1.72 17.66 3.03
N HIS A 136 2.60 16.67 2.97
CA HIS A 136 3.08 16.09 1.71
C HIS A 136 3.41 14.59 1.80
N VAL A 137 3.50 13.95 0.63
CA VAL A 137 3.70 12.49 0.53
C VAL A 137 5.00 11.99 1.18
N LEU A 138 6.09 12.75 1.05
CA LEU A 138 7.38 12.35 1.65
C LEU A 138 7.32 12.34 3.20
N GLU A 139 6.70 13.35 3.80
CA GLU A 139 6.49 13.41 5.25
C GLU A 139 5.59 12.28 5.72
N ALA A 140 4.56 11.94 4.94
CA ALA A 140 3.72 10.78 5.24
C ALA A 140 4.52 9.46 5.23
N PHE A 141 5.53 9.33 4.37
CA PHE A 141 6.42 8.17 4.38
C PHE A 141 7.27 8.10 5.65
N ASP A 142 7.89 9.21 6.02
CA ASP A 142 8.77 9.29 7.19
C ASP A 142 7.98 9.01 8.48
N ILE A 143 6.81 9.61 8.62
CA ILE A 143 5.89 9.37 9.75
C ILE A 143 5.45 7.89 9.79
N ALA A 144 5.13 7.30 8.64
CA ALA A 144 4.71 5.91 8.60
C ALA A 144 5.84 4.94 8.98
N GLU A 145 7.07 5.24 8.58
CA GLU A 145 8.25 4.47 8.99
C GLU A 145 8.51 4.61 10.50
N GLU A 146 8.36 5.82 11.08
CA GLU A 146 8.45 6.04 12.53
C GLU A 146 7.39 5.27 13.31
N LEU A 147 6.12 5.38 12.91
CA LEU A 147 5.00 4.65 13.52
C LEU A 147 5.17 3.13 13.41
N ALA A 148 5.80 2.65 12.32
CA ALA A 148 6.10 1.23 12.17
C ALA A 148 7.06 0.75 13.27
N SER A 149 8.13 1.49 13.51
CA SER A 149 9.10 1.19 14.56
C SER A 149 8.49 1.26 15.95
N GLU A 150 7.68 2.28 16.25
CA GLU A 150 6.98 2.39 17.54
C GLU A 150 6.08 1.17 17.81
N LEU A 151 5.34 0.70 16.79
CA LEU A 151 4.46 -0.47 16.93
C LEU A 151 5.22 -1.79 17.08
N GLU A 152 6.39 -1.92 16.46
CA GLU A 152 7.28 -3.08 16.63
C GLU A 152 7.84 -3.12 18.06
N ASP A 153 8.34 -1.99 18.57
CA ASP A 153 8.89 -1.85 19.93
C ASP A 153 7.84 -2.17 21.01
N ASP A 154 6.61 -1.64 20.85
CA ASP A 154 5.50 -1.92 21.76
C ASP A 154 5.14 -3.42 21.78
N ALA A 155 5.13 -4.06 20.61
CA ALA A 155 4.86 -5.49 20.51
C ALA A 155 5.94 -6.34 21.20
N GLU A 156 7.22 -5.97 21.04
CA GLU A 156 8.34 -6.63 21.71
C GLU A 156 8.29 -6.48 23.23
N TRP A 157 7.93 -5.29 23.73
CA TRP A 157 7.78 -5.04 25.16
C TRP A 157 6.67 -5.89 25.78
N TYR A 158 5.50 -5.98 25.11
CA TYR A 158 4.40 -6.81 25.56
C TYR A 158 4.74 -8.31 25.53
N ASN A 159 5.47 -8.76 24.51
CA ASN A 159 5.90 -10.15 24.40
C ASN A 159 6.95 -10.52 25.46
N SER A 160 7.89 -9.62 25.74
CA SER A 160 8.94 -9.81 26.76
C SER A 160 8.38 -9.95 28.17
N ARG A 161 7.27 -9.27 28.49
CA ARG A 161 6.58 -9.42 29.79
C ARG A 161 5.75 -10.70 29.91
N ARG A 162 5.32 -11.29 28.78
CA ARG A 162 4.60 -12.57 28.78
C ARG A 162 5.53 -13.76 29.01
N THR A 163 6.78 -13.69 28.57
CA THR A 163 7.78 -14.76 28.75
C THR A 163 8.41 -14.77 30.15
N THR A 164 8.25 -13.71 30.96
CA THR A 164 8.83 -13.64 32.31
C THR A 164 8.03 -14.33 33.41
N TYR A 165 6.81 -14.80 33.12
CA TYR A 165 6.11 -15.72 34.01
C TYR A 165 6.25 -17.14 33.45
N PRO A 166 7.08 -18.01 34.06
CA PRO A 166 6.91 -19.43 33.86
C PRO A 166 5.48 -19.74 34.29
N HIS A 167 4.64 -20.11 33.33
CA HIS A 167 3.33 -20.64 33.61
C HIS A 167 3.56 -22.00 34.26
N ASP A 168 3.86 -22.00 35.55
CA ASP A 168 3.97 -23.20 36.38
C ASP A 168 2.55 -23.71 36.61
N ASN A 169 2.02 -24.33 35.56
CA ASN A 169 0.64 -24.81 35.49
C ASN A 169 0.47 -26.17 36.18
N THR A 170 1.30 -26.47 37.19
CA THR A 170 1.33 -27.79 37.84
C THR A 170 0.88 -27.82 39.30
N LYS A 171 0.44 -26.69 39.90
CA LYS A 171 0.12 -26.66 41.35
C LYS A 171 -1.27 -26.16 41.77
N TYR A 172 -2.27 -26.26 40.90
CA TYR A 172 -3.68 -26.15 41.32
C TYR A 172 -4.50 -27.35 40.83
N ARG A 173 -4.08 -28.55 41.25
CA ARG A 173 -5.03 -29.61 41.56
C ARG A 173 -5.18 -29.67 43.08
N ASP A 174 -6.41 -29.90 43.50
CA ASP A 174 -6.82 -30.20 44.87
C ASP A 174 -6.92 -29.02 45.85
N PHE A 175 -7.89 -28.15 45.60
CA PHE A 175 -8.72 -27.68 46.70
C PHE A 175 -10.14 -28.22 46.51
N HIS A 176 -10.50 -29.09 47.44
CA HIS A 176 -11.83 -29.65 47.64
C HIS A 176 -12.92 -28.62 47.39
N ARG A 177 -13.75 -28.87 46.37
CA ARG A 177 -15.04 -28.20 46.19
C ARG A 177 -16.04 -28.93 47.09
N PRO A 178 -16.53 -28.36 48.21
CA PRO A 178 -17.64 -28.96 48.91
C PRO A 178 -18.88 -28.90 48.00
N SER A 179 -19.55 -30.04 47.89
CA SER A 179 -20.76 -30.27 47.11
C SER A 179 -21.79 -29.18 47.36
N ARG A 180 -22.02 -28.34 46.35
CA ARG A 180 -23.11 -27.36 46.35
C ARG A 180 -24.41 -28.15 46.09
N PRO A 181 -25.43 -28.06 46.96
CA PRO A 181 -26.72 -28.70 46.68
C PRO A 181 -27.38 -28.06 45.45
N PRO A 182 -28.23 -28.81 44.72
CA PRO A 182 -28.87 -28.33 43.51
C PRO A 182 -29.78 -27.13 43.81
N PRO A 183 -29.86 -26.13 42.90
CA PRO A 183 -30.81 -25.05 43.06
C PRO A 183 -32.24 -25.59 42.89
N LEU A 184 -33.05 -25.39 43.92
CA LEU A 184 -34.50 -25.49 43.86
C LEU A 184 -35.02 -24.57 42.76
N MET A 185 -35.77 -25.16 41.84
CA MET A 185 -36.74 -24.45 41.00
C MET A 185 -37.61 -23.57 41.90
N ASP A 186 -37.68 -22.26 41.62
CA ASP A 186 -38.96 -21.59 41.46
C ASP A 186 -38.83 -20.14 40.99
N ARG A 187 -39.85 -19.73 40.23
CA ARG A 187 -40.19 -18.38 39.75
C ARG A 187 -39.39 -17.82 38.56
N ARG A 188 -39.90 -18.19 37.38
CA ARG A 188 -39.97 -17.35 36.19
C ARG A 188 -40.43 -15.92 36.51
N PRO A 189 -39.68 -14.87 36.17
CA PRO A 189 -40.25 -13.57 35.89
C PRO A 189 -40.95 -13.63 34.54
N ASN A 190 -42.24 -13.29 34.55
CA ASN A 190 -43.06 -13.11 33.36
C ASN A 190 -42.48 -11.93 32.55
N TYR A 191 -41.71 -12.21 31.50
CA TYR A 191 -41.31 -11.21 30.52
C TYR A 191 -42.49 -10.98 29.56
N PRO A 192 -43.01 -9.75 29.41
CA PRO A 192 -43.93 -9.45 28.34
C PRO A 192 -43.23 -9.58 26.98
N ASP A 193 -43.99 -10.10 26.02
CA ASP A 193 -43.60 -10.43 24.66
C ASP A 193 -42.66 -9.42 23.98
N ARG A 194 -41.54 -9.95 23.51
CA ARG A 194 -40.50 -9.22 22.76
C ARG A 194 -40.87 -9.04 21.28
N GLU A 195 -42.15 -9.13 20.92
CA GLU A 195 -42.63 -9.01 19.53
C GLU A 195 -43.13 -7.60 19.15
N GLN A 196 -43.34 -6.68 20.10
CA GLN A 196 -43.86 -5.34 19.77
C GLN A 196 -42.81 -4.29 19.37
N TYR A 197 -41.51 -4.56 19.48
CA TYR A 197 -40.46 -3.57 19.13
C TYR A 197 -39.88 -3.71 17.71
N ARG A 198 -40.38 -4.65 16.89
CA ARG A 198 -39.89 -4.83 15.51
C ARG A 198 -40.61 -3.97 14.45
N GLN A 199 -41.65 -3.23 14.81
CA GLN A 199 -42.55 -2.61 13.82
C GLN A 199 -42.41 -1.09 13.59
N ASN A 200 -41.58 -0.36 14.35
CA ASN A 200 -41.61 1.11 14.33
C ASN A 200 -40.32 1.84 13.87
N TYR A 201 -39.39 1.20 13.16
CA TYR A 201 -38.17 1.88 12.67
C TYR A 201 -37.81 1.65 11.19
N TYR A 202 -38.82 1.43 10.34
CA TYR A 202 -38.67 1.65 8.90
C TYR A 202 -39.63 2.74 8.46
N PRO A 203 -39.19 4.00 8.33
CA PRO A 203 -39.91 4.95 7.49
C PRO A 203 -39.75 4.49 6.03
N SER A 204 -40.87 4.10 5.44
CA SER A 204 -41.04 3.87 4.02
C SER A 204 -40.61 5.12 3.23
N ARG A 205 -39.40 5.09 2.64
CA ARG A 205 -39.10 5.91 1.46
C ARG A 205 -39.58 5.16 0.23
N GLN A 206 -40.83 5.40 -0.13
CA GLN A 206 -41.27 5.36 -1.53
C GLN A 206 -40.30 6.25 -2.33
N GLN A 207 -39.53 5.68 -3.26
CA GLN A 207 -39.83 5.74 -4.69
C GLN A 207 -40.31 7.13 -5.16
N GLU A 208 -39.36 8.06 -5.29
CA GLU A 208 -39.44 9.09 -6.32
C GLU A 208 -38.48 8.71 -7.44
N TYR A 209 -39.06 8.28 -8.55
CA TYR A 209 -38.40 8.17 -9.85
C TYR A 209 -37.94 9.57 -10.29
N ALA A 210 -36.63 9.80 -10.36
CA ALA A 210 -36.07 10.96 -11.06
C ALA A 210 -35.64 10.54 -12.48
N PRO A 211 -36.19 11.15 -13.55
CA PRO A 211 -35.85 10.85 -14.93
C PRO A 211 -34.75 11.79 -15.42
N TRP A 212 -33.49 11.33 -15.40
CA TRP A 212 -32.40 12.01 -16.10
C TRP A 212 -31.50 11.03 -16.85
N ASN A 213 -32.13 10.21 -17.70
CA ASN A 213 -31.49 9.75 -18.93
C ASN A 213 -31.86 10.72 -20.04
N ARG A 214 -30.97 11.69 -20.33
CA ARG A 214 -30.90 12.31 -21.64
C ARG A 214 -29.51 12.07 -22.20
N GLU A 215 -29.43 11.06 -23.06
CA GLU A 215 -28.37 10.96 -24.06
C GLU A 215 -28.38 12.23 -24.92
N PRO A 216 -27.23 12.89 -25.15
CA PRO A 216 -27.10 13.81 -26.25
C PRO A 216 -27.02 13.04 -27.57
N SER A 217 -27.97 13.36 -28.45
CA SER A 217 -28.15 12.85 -29.81
C SER A 217 -26.86 12.92 -30.64
N ARG A 218 -26.51 11.79 -31.26
CA ARG A 218 -25.64 11.72 -32.44
C ARG A 218 -26.36 12.39 -33.61
N ASN A 219 -25.98 13.61 -33.97
CA ASN A 219 -25.96 14.09 -35.36
C ASN A 219 -25.37 15.51 -35.45
N SER A 220 -24.12 15.60 -35.88
CA SER A 220 -23.56 16.82 -36.46
C SER A 220 -22.58 16.42 -37.54
N ARG A 221 -23.05 16.40 -38.79
CA ARG A 221 -22.17 16.38 -39.97
C ARG A 221 -21.44 17.73 -40.03
N PRO A 222 -20.11 17.79 -40.21
CA PRO A 222 -19.47 19.02 -40.66
C PRO A 222 -19.77 19.26 -42.15
N PRO A 223 -19.89 20.52 -42.59
CA PRO A 223 -20.06 20.85 -43.99
C PRO A 223 -18.76 20.60 -44.76
N SER A 224 -18.92 20.01 -45.94
CA SER A 224 -17.94 20.00 -47.01
C SER A 224 -17.56 21.43 -47.39
N ILE A 225 -16.31 21.82 -47.15
CA ILE A 225 -15.69 22.98 -47.79
C ILE A 225 -14.97 22.47 -49.02
N SER A 226 -15.50 22.82 -50.18
CA SER A 226 -14.79 22.85 -51.45
C SER A 226 -14.29 24.27 -51.66
N ILE A 227 -12.99 24.43 -51.90
CA ILE A 227 -12.33 25.31 -52.89
C ILE A 227 -10.94 24.72 -53.09
#